data_AF-D6KAC8-F1
#
_entry.id   AF-D6KAC8-F1
#
_cell.length_a   1.000
_cell.length_b   1.000
_cell.length_c   1.000
_cell.angle_alpha   90.00
_cell.angle_beta   90.00
_cell.angle_gamma   90.00
#
_symmetry.space_group_name_H-M   'P 1'
#
loop_
_entity.id
_entity.type
_entity.pdbx_description
1 polymer ?
#
loop_
_entity_poly.entity_id
_entity_poly.type
_entity_poly.pdbx_seq_one_letter_code
_entity_poly.pdbx_strand_id
1 'polypeptide(L)'
;MARFNTKTARPRSASPVATTGRALRTYEGGRGHERDARSELFLLAVSNMVSQQTFYESAGDRDDRFARLVRELAVADPSWTAGLLGWLRGEGNMRTASLVGAAEYVRARLTAGATDGPTGRQVVASVLQRPDEPGELLAYWTAAYGRNVPKPVKRGVADAVRRLYHPKSLLKYDTASKGYRFGRHPSTWCTPSPRPGQALAGRAVPVRPSTGGTTPDTPLRPPRSRCFTAHRELMALP
;
A
#
# COMPACT_ATOMS: atom_id res chain seq x y z
N MET A 1 -14.20 42.37 2.47
CA MET A 1 -12.94 42.49 1.72
C MET A 1 -12.74 41.25 0.88
N ALA A 2 -12.46 41.39 -0.43
CA ALA A 2 -12.23 40.25 -1.32
C ALA A 2 -10.83 39.64 -1.06
N ARG A 3 -10.78 38.37 -0.64
CA ARG A 3 -9.51 37.68 -0.31
C ARG A 3 -8.64 37.38 -1.53
N PHE A 4 -9.23 37.25 -2.71
CA PHE A 4 -8.55 36.75 -3.92
C PHE A 4 -8.54 37.74 -5.08
N ASN A 5 -9.41 38.76 -5.07
CA ASN A 5 -9.52 39.74 -6.14
C ASN A 5 -8.83 41.05 -5.73
N THR A 6 -7.51 41.10 -5.91
CA THR A 6 -6.71 42.31 -5.66
C THR A 6 -5.92 42.69 -6.90
N LYS A 7 -5.86 43.99 -7.21
CA LYS A 7 -5.20 44.53 -8.42
C LYS A 7 -3.70 44.24 -8.49
N THR A 8 -3.09 43.84 -7.37
CA THR A 8 -1.66 43.54 -7.25
C THR A 8 -1.35 42.04 -7.28
N ALA A 9 -2.36 41.17 -7.40
CA ALA A 9 -2.14 39.74 -7.52
C ALA A 9 -1.42 39.42 -8.85
N ARG A 10 -0.15 39.05 -8.75
CA ARG A 10 0.62 38.55 -9.90
C ARG A 10 0.34 37.06 -10.09
N PRO A 11 0.10 36.58 -11.32
CA PRO A 11 -0.05 35.15 -11.58
C PRO A 11 1.24 34.43 -11.17
N ARG A 12 1.11 33.33 -10.42
CA ARG A 12 2.24 32.47 -10.06
C ARG A 12 2.74 31.82 -11.35
N SER A 13 3.97 32.15 -11.75
CA SER A 13 4.50 31.81 -13.08
C SER A 13 4.93 30.35 -13.24
N ALA A 14 5.06 29.59 -12.15
CA ALA A 14 5.51 28.20 -12.18
C ALA A 14 4.58 27.29 -11.38
N SER A 15 4.05 26.28 -12.06
CA SER A 15 3.35 25.14 -11.49
C SER A 15 4.35 23.99 -11.29
N PRO A 16 4.30 23.25 -10.17
CA PRO A 16 5.09 22.02 -10.01
C PRO A 16 4.62 20.89 -10.95
N VAL A 17 3.41 20.99 -11.49
CA VAL A 17 2.92 20.16 -12.59
C VAL A 17 3.37 20.79 -13.90
N ALA A 18 4.25 20.10 -14.61
CA ALA A 18 4.85 20.51 -15.87
C ALA A 18 4.30 19.73 -17.08
N THR A 19 4.58 20.26 -18.26
CA THR A 19 4.25 19.66 -19.55
C THR A 19 5.51 19.53 -20.40
N THR A 20 5.55 18.57 -21.32
CA THR A 20 6.70 18.35 -22.22
C THR A 20 6.77 19.38 -23.34
N GLY A 21 5.76 20.24 -23.47
CA GLY A 21 5.58 21.16 -24.60
C GLY A 21 4.89 20.52 -25.81
N ARG A 22 4.76 19.18 -25.85
CA ARG A 22 4.07 18.48 -26.94
C ARG A 22 2.56 18.70 -26.84
N ALA A 23 1.97 19.18 -27.94
CA ALA A 23 0.53 19.30 -28.07
C ALA A 23 -0.07 17.95 -28.47
N LEU A 24 -1.15 17.58 -27.79
CA LEU A 24 -1.92 16.36 -28.04
C LEU A 24 -3.39 16.72 -28.29
N ARG A 25 -4.18 15.71 -28.66
CA ARG A 25 -5.64 15.83 -28.71
C ARG A 25 -6.24 15.02 -27.58
N THR A 26 -7.27 15.56 -26.93
CA THR A 26 -8.08 14.81 -25.98
C THR A 26 -8.98 13.81 -26.72
N TYR A 27 -9.65 12.93 -25.98
CA TYR A 27 -10.60 11.98 -26.55
C TYR A 27 -11.67 12.67 -27.43
N GLU A 28 -12.22 13.79 -26.96
CA GLU A 28 -13.19 14.63 -27.69
C GLU A 28 -12.55 15.56 -28.75
N GLY A 29 -11.29 15.33 -29.14
CA GLY A 29 -10.60 16.13 -30.17
C GLY A 29 -10.15 17.54 -29.73
N GLY A 30 -10.35 17.89 -28.46
CA GLY A 30 -9.89 19.16 -27.88
C GLY A 30 -8.36 19.26 -27.85
N ARG A 31 -7.81 20.48 -27.76
CA ARG A 31 -6.36 20.68 -27.60
C ARG A 31 -5.94 20.28 -26.18
N GLY A 32 -4.96 19.38 -26.08
CA GLY A 32 -4.31 18.97 -24.85
C GLY A 32 -2.81 19.17 -24.89
N HIS A 33 -2.17 19.04 -23.74
CA HIS A 33 -0.71 19.08 -23.61
C HIS A 33 -0.24 17.84 -22.87
N GLU A 34 0.82 17.22 -23.38
CA GLU A 34 1.44 16.08 -22.73
C GLU A 34 2.14 16.52 -21.43
N ARG A 35 1.95 15.74 -20.37
CA ARG A 35 2.60 15.94 -19.08
C ARG A 35 3.89 15.14 -19.01
N ASP A 36 4.88 15.62 -18.28
CA ASP A 36 6.05 14.81 -17.95
C ASP A 36 5.66 13.69 -16.96
N ALA A 37 6.46 12.63 -16.91
CA ALA A 37 6.14 11.42 -16.16
C ALA A 37 5.88 11.70 -14.67
N ARG A 38 6.63 12.60 -14.03
CA ARG A 38 6.42 12.95 -12.61
C ARG A 38 5.07 13.62 -12.39
N SER A 39 4.74 14.60 -13.23
CA SER A 39 3.46 15.32 -13.16
C SER A 39 2.28 14.43 -13.48
N GLU A 40 2.42 13.56 -14.48
CA GLU A 40 1.37 12.59 -14.82
C GLU A 40 1.15 11.61 -13.68
N LEU A 41 2.22 11.02 -13.13
CA LEU A 41 2.10 10.10 -12.01
C LEU A 41 1.49 10.78 -10.78
N PHE A 42 1.92 11.99 -10.44
CA PHE A 42 1.36 12.72 -9.29
C PHE A 42 -0.15 12.92 -9.44
N LEU A 43 -0.60 13.50 -10.56
CA LEU A 43 -2.02 13.77 -10.80
C LEU A 43 -2.85 12.50 -10.87
N LEU A 44 -2.29 11.45 -11.50
CA LEU A 44 -2.93 10.15 -11.55
C LEU A 44 -3.05 9.59 -10.14
N ALA A 45 -1.99 9.58 -9.34
CA ALA A 45 -1.97 8.99 -8.00
C ALA A 45 -2.94 9.65 -7.01
N VAL A 46 -3.09 10.98 -7.05
CA VAL A 46 -4.01 11.71 -6.15
C VAL A 46 -5.47 11.63 -6.58
N SER A 47 -5.73 11.29 -7.84
CA SER A 47 -7.09 11.12 -8.37
C SER A 47 -7.47 9.66 -8.62
N ASN A 48 -6.53 8.70 -8.45
CA ASN A 48 -6.79 7.29 -8.75
C ASN A 48 -7.51 6.62 -7.59
N MET A 49 -8.82 6.51 -7.74
CA MET A 49 -9.63 5.56 -6.98
C MET A 49 -9.55 4.23 -7.73
N VAL A 50 -8.52 3.43 -7.40
CA VAL A 50 -8.22 2.13 -8.04
C VAL A 50 -9.48 1.31 -8.29
N SER A 51 -9.60 0.72 -9.48
CA SER A 51 -10.79 -0.03 -9.93
C SER A 51 -12.08 0.79 -10.13
N GLN A 52 -12.04 2.13 -10.09
CA GLN A 52 -13.17 2.98 -10.49
C GLN A 52 -13.04 3.43 -11.94
N GLN A 53 -14.14 3.29 -12.68
CA GLN A 53 -14.28 3.77 -14.05
C GLN A 53 -14.37 5.30 -14.05
N THR A 54 -13.73 5.96 -15.01
CA THR A 54 -13.93 7.39 -15.26
C THR A 54 -14.63 7.58 -16.61
N PHE A 55 -15.20 8.76 -16.85
CA PHE A 55 -16.07 9.00 -18.01
C PHE A 55 -15.42 8.67 -19.37
N TYR A 56 -14.09 8.77 -19.50
CA TYR A 56 -13.36 8.55 -20.75
C TYR A 56 -12.31 7.43 -20.70
N GLU A 57 -12.07 6.82 -19.55
CA GLU A 57 -11.03 5.79 -19.39
C GLU A 57 -11.54 4.62 -18.56
N SER A 58 -11.20 3.41 -19.01
CA SER A 58 -11.52 2.21 -18.25
C SER A 58 -10.68 2.14 -16.98
N ALA A 59 -11.22 1.49 -15.94
CA ALA A 59 -10.48 1.27 -14.71
C ALA A 59 -9.16 0.49 -14.94
N GLY A 60 -9.17 -0.47 -15.88
CA GLY A 60 -7.99 -1.28 -16.21
C GLY A 60 -6.88 -0.46 -16.86
N ASP A 61 -7.21 0.32 -17.90
CA ASP A 61 -6.22 1.14 -18.62
C ASP A 61 -5.56 2.17 -17.70
N ARG A 62 -6.35 2.71 -16.77
CA ARG A 62 -5.90 3.69 -15.78
C ARG A 62 -4.95 3.07 -14.76
N ASP A 63 -5.27 1.89 -14.26
CA ASP A 63 -4.42 1.14 -13.32
C ASP A 63 -3.12 0.67 -13.99
N ASP A 64 -3.17 0.25 -15.27
CA ASP A 64 -2.00 -0.13 -16.06
C ASP A 64 -1.08 1.07 -16.32
N ARG A 65 -1.65 2.24 -16.65
CA ARG A 65 -0.88 3.48 -16.80
C ARG A 65 -0.21 3.89 -15.49
N PHE A 66 -0.92 3.79 -14.38
CA PHE A 66 -0.36 4.06 -13.05
C PHE A 66 0.82 3.13 -12.76
N ALA A 67 0.64 1.82 -12.96
CA ALA A 67 1.71 0.84 -12.75
C ALA A 67 2.91 1.12 -13.65
N ARG A 68 2.71 1.41 -14.94
CA ARG A 68 3.78 1.75 -15.89
C ARG A 68 4.59 2.96 -15.43
N LEU A 69 3.94 4.06 -15.08
CA LEU A 69 4.60 5.29 -14.62
C LEU A 69 5.38 5.07 -13.31
N VAL A 70 4.80 4.31 -12.37
CA VAL A 70 5.52 3.94 -11.14
C VAL A 70 6.75 3.11 -11.46
N ARG A 71 6.65 2.10 -12.33
CA ARG A 71 7.79 1.23 -12.69
C ARG A 71 8.91 2.01 -13.36
N GLU A 72 8.57 2.91 -14.28
CA GLU A 72 9.53 3.78 -14.97
C GLU A 72 10.28 4.67 -13.97
N LEU A 73 9.55 5.44 -13.15
CA LEU A 73 10.16 6.37 -12.21
C LEU A 73 10.82 5.68 -11.02
N ALA A 74 10.41 4.45 -10.67
CA ALA A 74 11.09 3.65 -9.64
C ALA A 74 12.54 3.34 -10.00
N VAL A 75 12.89 3.33 -11.29
CA VAL A 75 14.25 3.11 -11.79
C VAL A 75 14.92 4.44 -12.13
N ALA A 76 14.21 5.35 -12.81
CA ALA A 76 14.78 6.63 -13.25
C ALA A 76 14.96 7.66 -12.11
N ASP A 77 14.08 7.65 -11.12
CA ASP A 77 14.12 8.56 -9.96
C ASP A 77 13.59 7.88 -8.68
N PRO A 78 14.37 6.92 -8.14
CA PRO A 78 13.93 6.08 -7.04
C PRO A 78 13.62 6.86 -5.77
N SER A 79 14.32 7.96 -5.52
CA SER A 79 14.16 8.79 -4.31
C SER A 79 12.86 9.59 -4.36
N TRP A 80 12.56 10.22 -5.49
CA TRP A 80 11.31 10.95 -5.65
C TRP A 80 10.09 10.02 -5.60
N THR A 81 10.14 8.88 -6.28
CA THR A 81 9.01 7.92 -6.27
C THR A 81 8.78 7.34 -4.89
N ALA A 82 9.82 7.00 -4.14
CA ALA A 82 9.69 6.56 -2.75
C ALA A 82 9.08 7.64 -1.85
N GLY A 83 9.50 8.90 -2.04
CA GLY A 83 8.95 10.06 -1.34
C GLY A 83 7.46 10.26 -1.66
N LEU A 84 7.08 10.19 -2.94
CA LEU A 84 5.69 10.28 -3.38
C LEU A 84 4.83 9.19 -2.72
N LEU A 85 5.26 7.94 -2.75
CA LEU A 85 4.50 6.82 -2.16
C LEU A 85 4.35 6.97 -0.64
N GLY A 86 5.39 7.43 0.05
CA GLY A 86 5.32 7.74 1.48
C GLY A 86 4.33 8.87 1.78
N TRP A 87 4.38 9.96 0.98
CA TRP A 87 3.48 11.09 1.11
C TRP A 87 2.02 10.72 0.82
N LEU A 88 1.78 9.97 -0.27
CA LEU A 88 0.45 9.47 -0.64
C LEU A 88 -0.17 8.71 0.52
N ARG A 89 0.60 7.86 1.20
CA ARG A 89 0.08 7.12 2.35
C ARG A 89 -0.14 8.02 3.56
N GLY A 90 0.79 8.93 3.85
CA GLY A 90 0.72 9.84 4.98
C GLY A 90 -0.28 10.97 4.75
N GLU A 91 0.22 12.11 4.31
CA GLU A 91 -0.53 13.35 4.15
C GLU A 91 -1.57 13.28 3.02
N GLY A 92 -1.27 12.57 1.94
CA GLY A 92 -2.20 12.38 0.82
C GLY A 92 -3.40 11.49 1.15
N ASN A 93 -3.32 10.68 2.22
CA ASN A 93 -4.35 9.72 2.66
C ASN A 93 -4.87 8.77 1.55
N MET A 94 -4.05 8.52 0.52
CA MET A 94 -4.33 7.63 -0.61
C MET A 94 -3.85 6.23 -0.29
N ARG A 95 -4.72 5.38 0.27
CA ARG A 95 -4.35 4.02 0.68
C ARG A 95 -3.98 3.13 -0.51
N THR A 96 -4.92 2.87 -1.41
CA THR A 96 -4.75 1.82 -2.42
C THR A 96 -3.63 2.14 -3.41
N ALA A 97 -3.56 3.38 -3.89
CA ALA A 97 -2.48 3.84 -4.78
C ALA A 97 -1.10 3.67 -4.14
N SER A 98 -0.95 3.92 -2.83
CA SER A 98 0.31 3.74 -2.13
C SER A 98 0.74 2.28 -2.04
N LEU A 99 -0.21 1.37 -1.76
CA LEU A 99 0.08 -0.06 -1.65
C LEU A 99 0.45 -0.67 -3.00
N VAL A 100 -0.34 -0.40 -4.03
CA VAL A 100 -0.09 -0.83 -5.41
C VAL A 100 1.24 -0.25 -5.87
N GLY A 101 1.45 1.06 -5.73
CA GLY A 101 2.67 1.72 -6.15
C GLY A 101 3.92 1.18 -5.45
N ALA A 102 3.85 0.83 -4.16
CA ALA A 102 4.98 0.19 -3.48
C ALA A 102 5.30 -1.21 -4.02
N ALA A 103 4.29 -2.01 -4.38
CA ALA A 103 4.51 -3.30 -5.02
C ALA A 103 5.15 -3.14 -6.41
N GLU A 104 4.64 -2.22 -7.22
CA GLU A 104 5.18 -1.89 -8.55
C GLU A 104 6.61 -1.36 -8.48
N TYR A 105 6.91 -0.50 -7.51
CA TYR A 105 8.26 0.00 -7.25
C TYR A 105 9.25 -1.13 -7.00
N VAL A 106 8.89 -2.09 -6.14
CA VAL A 106 9.75 -3.24 -5.85
C VAL A 106 9.92 -4.13 -7.08
N ARG A 107 8.84 -4.39 -7.82
CA ARG A 107 8.89 -5.21 -9.03
C ARG A 107 9.82 -4.62 -10.08
N ALA A 108 9.68 -3.33 -10.39
CA ALA A 108 10.49 -2.65 -11.39
C ALA A 108 11.98 -2.70 -11.03
N ARG A 109 12.30 -2.35 -9.79
CA ARG A 109 13.69 -2.31 -9.33
C ARG A 109 14.36 -3.67 -9.29
N LEU A 110 13.63 -4.72 -8.89
CA LEU A 110 14.13 -6.09 -8.97
C LEU A 110 14.36 -6.54 -10.41
N THR A 111 13.49 -6.14 -11.33
CA THR A 111 13.61 -6.49 -12.75
C THR A 111 14.80 -5.77 -13.39
N ALA A 112 15.05 -4.50 -13.02
CA ALA A 112 16.17 -3.71 -13.50
C ALA A 112 17.50 -4.00 -12.78
N GLY A 113 17.50 -4.79 -11.70
CA GLY A 113 18.69 -5.02 -10.88
C GLY A 113 19.19 -3.77 -10.14
N ALA A 114 18.36 -2.74 -9.98
CA ALA A 114 18.75 -1.44 -9.43
C ALA A 114 18.91 -1.50 -7.90
N THR A 115 20.08 -1.09 -7.39
CA THR A 115 20.43 -1.15 -5.96
C THR A 115 20.58 0.21 -5.27
N ASP A 116 20.54 1.30 -6.01
CA ASP A 116 20.75 2.69 -5.58
C ASP A 116 19.50 3.36 -5.01
N GLY A 117 19.63 4.35 -4.12
CA GLY A 117 18.48 5.03 -3.52
C GLY A 117 17.63 4.15 -2.57
N PRO A 118 16.38 4.52 -2.28
CA PRO A 118 15.57 3.87 -1.24
C PRO A 118 15.26 2.40 -1.54
N THR A 119 15.53 1.52 -0.57
CA THR A 119 15.32 0.09 -0.79
C THR A 119 13.85 -0.27 -0.84
N GLY A 120 13.51 -1.29 -1.64
CA GLY A 120 12.15 -1.83 -1.71
C GLY A 120 11.57 -2.24 -0.34
N ARG A 121 12.43 -2.70 0.59
CA ARG A 121 12.03 -3.00 1.98
C ARG A 121 11.54 -1.75 2.70
N GLN A 122 12.28 -0.64 2.59
CA GLN A 122 11.95 0.63 3.25
C GLN A 122 10.66 1.21 2.69
N VAL A 123 10.49 1.19 1.36
CA VAL A 123 9.28 1.71 0.69
C VAL A 123 8.04 0.89 1.08
N VAL A 124 8.13 -0.44 1.09
CA VAL A 124 7.01 -1.28 1.55
C VAL A 124 6.67 -1.00 3.01
N ALA A 125 7.68 -0.86 3.88
CA ALA A 125 7.44 -0.59 5.30
C ALA A 125 6.84 0.80 5.56
N SER A 126 7.11 1.81 4.71
CA SER A 126 6.62 3.18 4.88
C SER A 126 5.14 3.33 4.50
N VAL A 127 4.68 2.62 3.46
CA VAL A 127 3.29 2.69 2.99
C VAL A 127 2.31 1.85 3.83
N LEU A 128 2.81 0.94 4.66
CA LEU A 128 1.97 0.13 5.54
C LEU A 128 1.74 0.85 6.87
N GLN A 129 0.53 1.38 7.07
CA GLN A 129 0.15 2.14 8.27
C GLN A 129 -1.04 1.55 9.02
N ARG A 130 -1.82 0.64 8.42
CA ARG A 130 -2.93 -0.04 9.11
C ARG A 130 -2.74 -1.56 9.17
N PRO A 131 -3.27 -2.22 10.22
CA PRO A 131 -3.05 -3.65 10.44
C PRO A 131 -3.58 -4.59 9.33
N ASP A 132 -4.55 -4.14 8.53
CA ASP A 132 -5.13 -4.90 7.42
C ASP A 132 -4.37 -4.73 6.09
N GLU A 133 -3.54 -3.68 5.96
CA GLU A 133 -2.78 -3.34 4.75
C GLU A 133 -1.71 -4.36 4.35
N PRO A 134 -0.99 -5.01 5.29
CA PRO A 134 -0.09 -6.11 4.95
C PRO A 134 -0.79 -7.21 4.13
N GLY A 135 -2.05 -7.52 4.45
CA GLY A 135 -2.85 -8.54 3.77
C GLY A 135 -3.20 -8.11 2.36
N GLU A 136 -3.62 -6.85 2.21
CA GLU A 136 -3.98 -6.27 0.93
C GLU A 136 -2.78 -6.17 -0.03
N LEU A 137 -1.61 -5.75 0.46
CA LEU A 137 -0.40 -5.69 -0.36
C LEU A 137 0.02 -7.07 -0.85
N LEU A 138 -0.05 -8.09 0.02
CA LEU A 138 0.24 -9.47 -0.38
C LEU A 138 -0.81 -10.01 -1.35
N ALA A 139 -2.09 -9.70 -1.15
CA ALA A 139 -3.15 -10.07 -2.07
C ALA A 139 -2.89 -9.51 -3.46
N TYR A 140 -2.62 -8.21 -3.56
CA TYR A 140 -2.25 -7.56 -4.81
C TYR A 140 -1.04 -8.24 -5.46
N TRP A 141 0.05 -8.44 -4.72
CA TRP A 141 1.25 -9.09 -5.24
C TRP A 141 0.93 -10.49 -5.78
N THR A 142 0.15 -11.28 -5.04
CA THR A 142 -0.19 -12.64 -5.48
C THR A 142 -1.10 -12.68 -6.69
N ALA A 143 -1.99 -11.70 -6.85
CA ALA A 143 -2.84 -11.58 -8.02
C ALA A 143 -2.05 -11.13 -9.26
N ALA A 144 -1.15 -10.15 -9.10
CA ALA A 144 -0.38 -9.59 -10.21
C ALA A 144 0.83 -10.45 -10.63
N TYR A 145 1.51 -11.09 -9.67
CA TYR A 145 2.82 -11.72 -9.88
C TYR A 145 2.91 -13.17 -9.41
N GLY A 146 1.81 -13.73 -8.89
CA GLY A 146 1.77 -15.07 -8.34
C GLY A 146 2.36 -15.20 -6.93
N ARG A 147 2.48 -16.44 -6.45
CA ARG A 147 2.76 -16.75 -5.04
C ARG A 147 4.21 -16.50 -4.60
N ASN A 148 5.14 -16.27 -5.53
CA ASN A 148 6.53 -16.04 -5.18
C ASN A 148 6.78 -14.59 -4.77
N VAL A 149 6.74 -14.34 -3.46
CA VAL A 149 6.98 -13.01 -2.89
C VAL A 149 8.49 -12.76 -2.72
N PRO A 150 9.06 -11.68 -3.27
CA PRO A 150 10.47 -11.36 -3.12
C PRO A 150 10.89 -11.01 -1.68
N LYS A 151 12.17 -11.19 -1.39
CA LYS A 151 12.78 -10.90 -0.08
C LYS A 151 12.57 -9.45 0.42
N PRO A 152 12.65 -8.40 -0.42
CA PRO A 152 12.37 -7.02 0.04
C PRO A 152 10.93 -6.84 0.52
N VAL A 153 9.96 -7.41 -0.20
CA VAL A 153 8.53 -7.35 0.16
C VAL A 153 8.29 -8.08 1.47
N LYS A 154 8.78 -9.31 1.61
CA LYS A 154 8.69 -10.09 2.85
C LYS A 154 9.22 -9.30 4.05
N ARG A 155 10.42 -8.72 3.91
CA ARG A 155 11.07 -7.97 4.99
C ARG A 155 10.35 -6.66 5.32
N GLY A 156 9.86 -5.93 4.31
CA GLY A 156 9.09 -4.69 4.53
C GLY A 156 7.76 -4.95 5.23
N VAL A 157 7.05 -6.00 4.81
CA VAL A 157 5.84 -6.48 5.48
C VAL A 157 6.14 -6.90 6.91
N ALA A 158 7.24 -7.63 7.15
CA ALA A 158 7.64 -8.04 8.50
C ALA A 158 7.88 -6.84 9.43
N ASP A 159 8.54 -5.79 8.93
CA ASP A 159 8.78 -4.57 9.69
C ASP A 159 7.47 -3.85 10.02
N ALA A 160 6.52 -3.79 9.08
CA ALA A 160 5.21 -3.22 9.31
C ALA A 160 4.38 -4.04 10.31
N VAL A 161 4.38 -5.37 10.19
CA VAL A 161 3.68 -6.28 11.11
C VAL A 161 4.16 -6.10 12.54
N ARG A 162 5.48 -6.01 12.77
CA ARG A 162 6.04 -5.72 14.11
C ARG A 162 5.51 -4.41 14.70
N ARG A 163 5.30 -3.40 13.86
CA ARG A 163 4.81 -2.07 14.28
C ARG A 163 3.30 -2.03 14.48
N LEU A 164 2.53 -2.77 13.69
CA LEU A 164 1.07 -2.64 13.59
C LEU A 164 0.29 -3.70 14.36
N TYR A 165 0.88 -4.87 14.63
CA TYR A 165 0.16 -6.02 15.18
C TYR A 165 0.27 -6.03 16.70
N HIS A 166 -0.71 -5.42 17.35
CA HIS A 166 -0.93 -5.45 18.79
C HIS A 166 -2.33 -6.02 19.11
N PRO A 167 -2.62 -6.45 20.35
CA PRO A 167 -3.89 -7.12 20.70
C PRO A 167 -5.16 -6.39 20.23
N LYS A 168 -5.19 -5.06 20.34
CA LYS A 168 -6.32 -4.24 19.86
C LYS A 168 -6.51 -4.29 18.33
N SER A 169 -5.42 -4.41 17.56
CA SER A 169 -5.49 -4.54 16.10
C SER A 169 -6.14 -5.85 15.69
N LEU A 170 -5.77 -6.95 16.35
CA LEU A 170 -6.36 -8.26 16.12
C LEU A 170 -7.87 -8.24 16.37
N LEU A 171 -8.31 -7.64 17.48
CA LEU A 171 -9.74 -7.53 17.77
C LEU A 171 -10.53 -6.75 16.71
N LYS A 172 -9.94 -5.71 16.14
CA LYS A 172 -10.63 -4.82 15.20
C LYS A 172 -10.58 -5.31 13.75
N TYR A 173 -9.47 -5.91 13.33
CA TYR A 173 -9.19 -6.15 11.92
C TYR A 173 -9.14 -7.65 11.55
N ASP A 174 -9.06 -8.57 12.51
CA ASP A 174 -9.07 -10.02 12.25
C ASP A 174 -10.51 -10.55 12.19
N THR A 175 -11.19 -10.29 11.07
CA THR A 175 -12.57 -10.73 10.82
C THR A 175 -12.63 -11.90 9.85
N ALA A 176 -13.65 -12.76 10.02
CA ALA A 176 -13.83 -13.97 9.20
C ALA A 176 -13.98 -13.67 7.70
N SER A 177 -14.45 -12.46 7.36
CA SER A 177 -14.65 -11.95 6.00
C SER A 177 -13.38 -11.62 5.22
N LYS A 178 -12.18 -11.71 5.82
CA LYS A 178 -10.90 -11.38 5.15
C LYS A 178 -10.16 -12.66 4.70
N GLY A 179 -9.74 -12.70 3.43
CA GLY A 179 -9.00 -13.84 2.85
C GLY A 179 -7.54 -13.98 3.32
N TYR A 180 -6.92 -12.87 3.73
CA TYR A 180 -5.66 -12.86 4.46
C TYR A 180 -5.95 -12.49 5.92
N ARG A 181 -5.93 -13.49 6.80
CA ARG A 181 -6.13 -13.32 8.26
C ARG A 181 -4.80 -13.07 8.96
N PHE A 182 -4.85 -12.51 10.17
CA PHE A 182 -3.63 -12.19 10.94
C PHE A 182 -2.77 -13.43 11.21
N GLY A 183 -3.38 -14.61 11.35
CA GLY A 183 -2.69 -15.91 11.47
C GLY A 183 -2.41 -16.62 10.14
N ARG A 184 -3.00 -16.17 9.02
CA ARG A 184 -2.83 -16.74 7.67
C ARG A 184 -1.84 -15.95 6.81
N HIS A 185 -1.45 -14.76 7.25
CA HIS A 185 -0.13 -14.24 6.89
C HIS A 185 0.87 -15.37 7.11
N PRO A 186 1.72 -15.71 6.13
CA PRO A 186 2.74 -16.73 6.34
C PRO A 186 3.72 -16.25 7.40
N SER A 187 3.33 -16.39 8.66
CA SER A 187 4.10 -16.27 9.89
C SER A 187 5.28 -17.25 9.87
N THR A 188 5.24 -18.22 8.95
CA THR A 188 6.34 -19.12 8.61
C THR A 188 7.44 -18.45 7.78
N TRP A 189 7.19 -17.32 7.10
CA TRP A 189 8.15 -16.73 6.13
C TRP A 189 8.87 -15.49 6.66
N CYS A 190 8.26 -14.84 7.63
CA CYS A 190 8.80 -13.70 8.34
C CYS A 190 8.74 -14.04 9.82
N THR A 191 9.74 -14.71 10.36
CA THR A 191 9.89 -14.87 11.81
C THR A 191 10.66 -13.65 12.31
N PRO A 192 10.00 -12.61 12.84
CA PRO A 192 10.70 -11.59 13.56
C PRO A 192 11.13 -12.16 14.91
N SER A 193 12.44 -12.21 15.19
CA SER A 193 12.90 -12.49 16.56
C SER A 193 12.27 -11.46 17.50
N PRO A 194 11.50 -11.90 18.51
CA PRO A 194 10.80 -10.98 19.40
C PRO A 194 11.78 -10.17 20.22
N ARG A 195 11.53 -8.86 20.39
CA ARG A 195 12.22 -8.05 21.42
C ARG A 195 11.65 -8.38 22.80
N PRO A 196 12.43 -8.22 23.88
CA PRO A 196 11.90 -8.34 25.24
C PRO A 196 10.69 -7.40 25.42
N GLY A 197 9.54 -7.95 25.81
CA GLY A 197 8.28 -7.20 25.98
C GLY A 197 7.24 -7.32 24.85
N GLN A 198 7.59 -7.87 23.68
CA GLN A 198 6.64 -8.13 22.58
C GLN A 198 6.43 -9.65 22.36
N ALA A 199 5.79 -10.32 23.31
CA ALA A 199 5.59 -11.78 23.25
C ALA A 199 4.56 -12.24 22.20
N LEU A 200 3.79 -11.33 21.58
CA LEU A 200 2.73 -11.71 20.65
C LEU A 200 3.23 -12.15 19.26
N ALA A 201 4.41 -11.69 18.85
CA ALA A 201 4.96 -11.98 17.52
C ALA A 201 5.52 -13.41 17.38
N GLY A 202 5.75 -14.11 18.49
CA GLY A 202 6.48 -15.39 18.53
C GLY A 202 5.65 -16.65 18.77
N ARG A 203 4.31 -16.58 18.85
CA ARG A 203 3.47 -17.75 19.15
C ARG A 203 2.26 -17.89 18.22
N ALA A 204 2.48 -17.72 16.92
CA ALA A 204 1.57 -18.28 15.92
C ALA A 204 1.83 -19.79 15.84
N VAL A 205 0.95 -20.59 16.44
CA VAL A 205 0.94 -22.05 16.29
C VAL A 205 0.79 -22.36 14.80
N PRO A 206 1.62 -23.23 14.20
CA PRO A 206 1.52 -23.55 12.78
C PRO A 206 0.21 -24.32 12.52
N VAL A 207 -0.78 -23.65 11.91
CA VAL A 207 -1.90 -24.36 11.28
C VAL A 207 -1.46 -24.74 9.88
N ARG A 208 -1.10 -26.02 9.74
CA ARG A 208 -0.77 -26.69 8.47
C ARG A 208 -1.96 -26.54 7.51
N PRO A 209 -1.76 -26.33 6.20
CA PRO A 209 -2.86 -26.28 5.25
C PRO A 209 -3.49 -27.67 5.17
N SER A 210 -4.68 -27.87 5.73
CA SER A 210 -5.51 -29.02 5.39
C SER A 210 -6.24 -28.70 4.10
N THR A 211 -5.90 -29.44 3.06
CA THR A 211 -6.81 -29.74 1.96
C THR A 211 -8.11 -30.26 2.59
N GLY A 212 -9.20 -29.50 2.44
CA GLY A 212 -10.57 -30.02 2.67
C GLY A 212 -11.05 -30.21 4.11
N GLY A 213 -10.73 -29.33 5.06
CA GLY A 213 -11.31 -29.41 6.42
C GLY A 213 -11.75 -28.05 6.97
N THR A 214 -13.00 -27.98 7.41
CA THR A 214 -13.64 -26.82 8.07
C THR A 214 -12.71 -26.22 9.12
N THR A 215 -12.21 -25.02 8.85
CA THR A 215 -11.34 -24.28 9.77
C THR A 215 -12.22 -23.61 10.83
N PRO A 216 -11.84 -23.59 12.12
CA PRO A 216 -12.65 -22.93 13.14
C PRO A 216 -12.85 -21.45 12.79
N ASP A 217 -14.08 -20.98 12.84
CA ASP A 217 -14.45 -19.58 12.57
C ASP A 217 -13.85 -18.59 13.59
N THR A 218 -13.29 -19.10 14.68
CA THR A 218 -12.79 -18.29 15.78
C THR A 218 -11.30 -17.94 15.58
N PRO A 219 -10.93 -16.66 15.54
CA PRO A 219 -9.53 -16.25 15.47
C PRO A 219 -8.76 -16.79 16.68
N LEU A 220 -7.57 -17.38 16.46
CA LEU A 220 -6.70 -17.88 17.53
C LEU A 220 -6.24 -16.70 18.41
N ARG A 221 -6.93 -16.50 19.53
CA ARG A 221 -6.64 -15.44 20.50
C ARG A 221 -5.68 -15.97 21.57
N PRO A 222 -4.52 -15.33 21.81
CA PRO A 222 -3.59 -15.79 22.83
C PRO A 222 -4.23 -15.66 24.23
N PRO A 223 -4.24 -16.75 25.04
CA PRO A 223 -5.03 -16.84 26.27
C PRO A 223 -4.56 -15.96 27.44
N ARG A 224 -3.44 -15.23 27.31
CA ARG A 224 -2.84 -14.43 28.40
C ARG A 224 -2.85 -12.91 28.19
N SER A 225 -3.51 -12.39 27.15
CA SER A 225 -3.56 -10.94 26.94
C SER A 225 -4.78 -10.33 27.63
N ARG A 226 -4.52 -9.41 28.58
CA ARG A 226 -5.54 -8.65 29.33
C ARG A 226 -6.61 -8.02 28.42
N CYS A 227 -6.20 -7.58 27.23
CA CYS A 227 -7.10 -6.99 26.23
C CYS A 227 -8.13 -7.98 25.67
N PHE A 228 -7.77 -9.27 25.51
CA PHE A 228 -8.72 -10.28 25.05
C PHE A 228 -9.66 -10.71 26.16
N THR A 229 -9.19 -10.79 27.40
CA THR A 229 -10.01 -11.07 28.58
C THR A 229 -11.07 -9.99 28.77
N ALA A 230 -10.66 -8.72 28.83
CA ALA A 230 -11.57 -7.58 28.99
C ALA A 230 -12.60 -7.48 27.85
N HIS A 231 -12.20 -7.78 26.61
CA HIS A 231 -13.14 -7.80 25.49
C HIS A 231 -14.15 -8.97 25.60
N ARG A 232 -13.73 -10.15 26.07
CA ARG A 232 -14.67 -11.26 26.32
C ARG A 232 -15.69 -10.90 27.40
N GLU A 233 -15.23 -10.28 28.48
CA GLU A 233 -16.10 -9.80 29.57
C GLU A 233 -17.11 -8.77 29.04
N LEU A 234 -16.67 -7.80 28.23
CA LEU A 234 -17.55 -6.81 27.62
C LEU A 234 -18.62 -7.42 26.70
N MET A 235 -18.25 -8.39 25.86
CA MET A 235 -19.18 -9.05 24.93
C MET A 235 -20.13 -10.04 25.63
N ALA A 236 -19.89 -10.37 26.89
CA ALA A 236 -20.73 -11.23 27.71
C ALA A 236 -21.75 -10.44 28.56
N LEU A 237 -21.71 -9.09 28.52
CA LEU A 237 -22.73 -8.25 29.13
C LEU A 237 -24.04 -8.33 28.29
N PRO A 238 -25.21 -8.37 28.94
CA PRO A 238 -26.52 -8.42 28.27
C PRO A 238 -26.85 -7.14 27.52
#